data_AF-A0A100WVG4-F1
#
_entry.id   AF-A0A100WVG4-F1
#
_cell.length_a   1.000
_cell.length_b   1.000
_cell.length_c   1.000
_cell.angle_alpha   90.00
_cell.angle_beta   90.00
_cell.angle_gamma   90.00
#
_symmetry.space_group_name_H-M   'P 1'
#
loop_
_entity.id
_entity.type
_entity.pdbx_description
1 polymer ?
#
loop_
_entity_poly.entity_id
_entity_poly.type
_entity_poly.pdbx_seq_one_letter_code
_entity_poly.pdbx_strand_id
1 'polypeptide(L)'
;MSDIFAAQPTGMAAFSAANEAAGTAITTAGSADSAAMLMSAAAALGPVGAVYLAAFGPAQANNLAGTLLVGGVHAATGAGTEVARSAVLSNDNA
;
A
#
# COMPACT_ATOMS: atom_id res chain seq x y z
N MET A 1 -1.34 -21.64 29.48
CA MET A 1 -1.62 -21.29 28.07
C MET A 1 -0.39 -21.75 27.29
N SER A 2 -0.55 -22.49 26.20
CA SER A 2 0.60 -22.97 25.41
C SER A 2 1.33 -21.78 24.76
N ASP A 3 2.67 -21.82 24.73
CA ASP A 3 3.54 -20.76 24.19
C ASP A 3 3.23 -20.40 22.72
N ILE A 4 2.51 -21.27 22.00
CA ILE A 4 2.00 -21.04 20.64
C ILE A 4 1.05 -19.84 20.55
N PHE A 5 0.33 -19.52 21.63
CA PHE A 5 -0.62 -18.39 21.63
C PHE A 5 -0.05 -17.12 22.26
N ALA A 6 1.22 -17.13 22.70
CA ALA A 6 1.86 -15.95 23.25
C ALA A 6 2.22 -14.97 22.12
N ALA A 7 1.96 -13.68 22.34
CA ALA A 7 2.43 -12.63 21.45
C ALA A 7 3.95 -12.69 21.32
N GLN A 8 4.47 -12.49 20.10
CA GLN A 8 5.90 -12.56 19.80
C GLN A 8 6.39 -11.18 19.35
N PRO A 9 6.91 -10.32 20.25
CA PRO A 9 7.26 -8.94 19.92
C PRO A 9 8.25 -8.80 18.76
N THR A 10 9.20 -9.73 18.63
CA THR A 10 10.17 -9.76 17.51
C THR A 10 9.48 -10.05 16.18
N GLY A 11 8.54 -11.00 16.15
CA GLY A 11 7.72 -11.29 14.97
C GLY A 11 6.81 -10.13 14.59
N MET A 12 6.24 -9.44 15.58
CA MET A 12 5.44 -8.23 15.37
C MET A 12 6.27 -7.09 14.74
N ALA A 13 7.51 -6.87 15.22
CA ALA A 13 8.40 -5.88 14.65
C ALA A 13 8.74 -6.19 13.17
N ALA A 14 9.04 -7.45 12.86
CA ALA A 14 9.29 -7.88 11.49
C ALA A 14 8.05 -7.71 10.59
N PHE A 15 6.86 -8.05 11.09
CA PHE A 15 5.60 -7.87 10.36
C PHE A 15 5.26 -6.38 10.13
N SER A 16 5.53 -5.51 11.11
CA SER A 16 5.38 -4.06 10.96
C SER A 16 6.25 -3.53 9.83
N ALA A 17 7.56 -3.82 9.88
CA ALA A 17 8.52 -3.38 8.87
C ALA A 17 8.17 -3.90 7.47
N ALA A 18 7.72 -5.16 7.36
CA ALA A 18 7.30 -5.73 6.09
C ALA A 18 6.09 -4.97 5.49
N ASN A 19 5.12 -4.59 6.32
CA ASN A 19 3.95 -3.84 5.88
C ASN A 19 4.30 -2.39 5.48
N GLU A 20 5.17 -1.72 6.22
CA GLU A 20 5.65 -0.38 5.84
C GLU A 20 6.40 -0.39 4.50
N ALA A 21 7.28 -1.39 4.30
CA ALA A 21 7.99 -1.58 3.05
C ALA A 21 7.03 -1.89 1.89
N ALA A 22 6.03 -2.76 2.11
CA ALA A 22 5.01 -3.07 1.12
C ALA A 22 4.17 -1.83 0.75
N GLY A 23 3.72 -1.06 1.73
CA GLY A 23 2.95 0.17 1.50
C GLY A 23 3.71 1.20 0.66
N THR A 24 5.00 1.37 0.95
CA THR A 24 5.90 2.24 0.18
C THR A 24 6.10 1.74 -1.24
N ALA A 25 6.35 0.43 -1.42
CA ALA A 25 6.58 -0.17 -2.72
C ALA A 25 5.33 -0.07 -3.62
N ILE A 26 4.14 -0.38 -3.08
CA ILE A 26 2.85 -0.30 -3.79
C ILE A 26 2.57 1.14 -4.22
N THR A 27 2.72 2.09 -3.31
CA THR A 27 2.49 3.52 -3.59
C THR A 27 3.41 4.04 -4.68
N THR A 28 4.70 3.70 -4.59
CA THR A 28 5.73 4.14 -5.55
C THR A 28 5.48 3.51 -6.92
N ALA A 29 5.32 2.19 -6.97
CA ALA A 29 5.11 1.46 -8.22
C ALA A 29 3.80 1.88 -8.90
N GLY A 30 2.70 1.98 -8.14
CA GLY A 30 1.39 2.39 -8.66
C GLY A 30 1.38 3.80 -9.25
N SER A 31 2.08 4.74 -8.59
CA SER A 31 2.20 6.11 -9.10
C SER A 31 3.00 6.18 -10.39
N ALA A 32 4.13 5.45 -10.45
CA ALA A 32 4.98 5.39 -11.64
C ALA A 32 4.26 4.71 -12.81
N ASP A 33 3.60 3.58 -12.57
CA ASP A 33 2.83 2.85 -13.57
C ASP A 33 1.66 3.69 -14.11
N SER A 34 0.89 4.33 -13.23
CA SER A 34 -0.24 5.15 -13.65
C SER A 34 0.17 6.31 -14.54
N ALA A 35 1.31 6.96 -14.25
CA ALA A 35 1.85 8.02 -15.10
C ALA A 35 2.33 7.46 -16.45
N ALA A 36 3.04 6.34 -16.44
CA ALA A 36 3.53 5.68 -17.65
C ALA A 36 2.38 5.24 -18.58
N MET A 37 1.31 4.66 -18.02
CA MET A 37 0.15 4.21 -18.79
C MET A 37 -0.65 5.37 -19.39
N LEU A 38 -0.81 6.48 -18.68
CA LEU A 38 -1.47 7.66 -19.22
C LEU A 38 -0.70 8.26 -20.40
N MET A 39 0.63 8.37 -20.28
CA MET A 39 1.49 8.86 -21.37
C MET A 39 1.50 7.89 -22.56
N SER A 40 1.58 6.59 -22.30
CA SER A 40 1.56 5.54 -23.33
C SER A 40 0.24 5.58 -24.13
N ALA A 41 -0.91 5.67 -23.44
CA ALA A 41 -2.21 5.76 -24.09
C ALA A 41 -2.34 7.03 -24.95
N ALA A 42 -1.90 8.19 -24.44
CA ALA A 42 -1.93 9.44 -25.18
C ALA A 42 -1.06 9.38 -26.46
N ALA A 43 0.15 8.82 -26.35
CA ALA A 43 1.05 8.67 -27.48
C ALA A 43 0.54 7.69 -28.55
N ALA A 44 -0.07 6.57 -28.13
CA ALA A 44 -0.57 5.55 -29.04
C ALA A 44 -1.82 5.99 -29.82
N LEU A 45 -2.68 6.79 -29.19
CA LEU A 45 -4.00 7.12 -29.74
C LEU A 45 -4.05 8.48 -30.44
N GLY A 46 -3.21 9.43 -30.02
CA GLY A 46 -3.20 10.78 -30.55
C GLY A 46 -4.58 11.46 -30.52
N PRO A 47 -4.84 12.43 -31.41
CA PRO A 47 -6.11 13.15 -31.45
C PRO A 47 -7.33 12.29 -31.80
N VAL A 48 -7.16 11.22 -32.59
CA VAL A 48 -8.26 10.36 -33.04
C VAL A 48 -8.88 9.59 -31.87
N GLY A 49 -8.09 9.21 -30.88
CA GLY A 49 -8.59 8.52 -29.69
C GLY A 49 -9.07 9.44 -28.56
N ALA A 50 -9.37 10.72 -28.81
CA ALA A 50 -9.81 11.65 -27.78
C ALA A 50 -11.02 11.14 -26.96
N VAL A 51 -11.98 10.47 -27.61
CA VAL A 51 -13.14 9.87 -26.93
C VAL A 51 -12.73 8.73 -25.99
N TYR A 52 -11.76 7.91 -26.40
CA TYR A 52 -11.19 6.88 -25.54
C TYR A 52 -10.47 7.51 -24.35
N LEU A 53 -9.61 8.51 -24.60
CA LEU A 53 -8.84 9.18 -23.55
C LEU A 53 -9.73 9.87 -22.51
N ALA A 54 -10.88 10.40 -22.93
CA ALA A 54 -11.87 10.99 -22.03
C ALA A 54 -12.48 9.98 -21.04
N ALA A 55 -12.62 8.71 -21.43
CA ALA A 55 -13.06 7.64 -20.54
C ALA A 55 -11.90 6.99 -19.77
N PHE A 56 -10.75 6.84 -20.42
CA PHE A 56 -9.57 6.19 -19.86
C PHE A 56 -8.94 7.01 -18.73
N GLY A 57 -8.85 8.33 -18.86
CA GLY A 57 -8.25 9.19 -17.83
C GLY A 57 -8.90 9.00 -16.44
N PRO A 58 -10.23 9.15 -16.31
CA PRO A 58 -10.92 8.88 -15.05
C PRO A 58 -10.78 7.43 -14.57
N ALA A 59 -10.81 6.45 -15.48
CA ALA A 59 -10.62 5.04 -15.10
C ALA A 59 -9.22 4.78 -14.53
N GLN A 60 -8.18 5.36 -15.13
CA GLN A 60 -6.80 5.28 -14.68
C GLN A 60 -6.61 5.99 -13.33
N ALA A 61 -7.25 7.15 -13.14
CA ALA A 61 -7.23 7.87 -11.86
C ALA A 61 -7.89 7.04 -10.73
N ASN A 62 -9.02 6.39 -11.00
CA ASN A 62 -9.67 5.50 -10.03
C ASN A 62 -8.82 4.26 -9.72
N ASN A 63 -8.15 3.70 -10.73
CA ASN A 63 -7.21 2.61 -10.53
C ASN A 63 -6.05 3.03 -9.62
N LEU A 64 -5.44 4.20 -9.87
CA LEU A 64 -4.40 4.75 -9.00
C LEU A 64 -4.91 4.97 -7.57
N ALA A 65 -6.09 5.56 -7.41
CA ALA A 65 -6.68 5.78 -6.08
C ALA A 65 -6.86 4.46 -5.30
N GLY A 66 -7.32 3.40 -5.97
CA GLY A 66 -7.41 2.06 -5.39
C GLY A 66 -6.04 1.51 -4.99
N THR A 67 -5.03 1.66 -5.83
CA THR A 67 -3.65 1.22 -5.54
C THR A 67 -3.06 1.98 -4.35
N LEU A 68 -3.25 3.29 -4.28
CA LEU A 68 -2.81 4.10 -3.14
C LEU A 68 -3.52 3.72 -1.85
N LEU A 69 -4.81 3.38 -1.92
CA LEU A 69 -5.55 2.88 -0.77
C LEU A 69 -4.94 1.57 -0.25
N VAL A 70 -4.59 0.63 -1.14
CA VAL A 70 -3.92 -0.62 -0.73
C VAL A 70 -2.56 -0.33 -0.08
N GLY A 71 -1.77 0.59 -0.65
CA GLY A 71 -0.52 1.04 -0.03
C GLY A 71 -0.73 1.62 1.37
N GLY A 72 -1.77 2.43 1.54
CA GLY A 72 -2.18 3.00 2.82
C GLY A 72 -2.63 1.95 3.84
N VAL A 73 -3.36 0.90 3.41
CA VAL A 73 -3.77 -0.22 4.28
C VAL A 73 -2.55 -0.95 4.83
N HIS A 74 -1.53 -1.21 4.01
CA HIS A 74 -0.28 -1.79 4.48
C HIS A 74 0.42 -0.87 5.49
N ALA A 75 0.58 0.42 5.18
CA ALA A 75 1.19 1.37 6.12
C ALA A 75 0.44 1.41 7.47
N ALA A 76 -0.89 1.46 7.45
CA ALA A 76 -1.73 1.45 8.65
C ALA A 76 -1.62 0.13 9.44
N THR A 77 -1.54 -1.00 8.74
CA THR A 77 -1.34 -2.32 9.36
C THR A 77 0.02 -2.39 10.07
N GLY A 78 1.07 -1.84 9.47
CA GLY A 78 2.38 -1.73 10.11
C GLY A 78 2.29 -0.93 11.40
N ALA A 79 1.82 0.32 11.30
CA ALA A 79 1.65 1.20 12.46
C ALA A 79 0.79 0.58 13.57
N GLY A 80 -0.33 -0.06 13.23
CA GLY A 80 -1.18 -0.76 14.19
C GLY A 80 -0.48 -1.94 14.88
N THR A 81 0.35 -2.67 14.14
CA THR A 81 1.17 -3.76 14.69
C THR A 81 2.20 -3.22 15.68
N GLU A 82 2.84 -2.10 15.37
CA GLU A 82 3.83 -1.47 16.26
C GLU A 82 3.18 -0.95 17.55
N VAL A 83 2.00 -0.33 17.46
CA VAL A 83 1.21 0.08 18.63
C VAL A 83 0.88 -1.13 19.51
N ALA A 84 0.41 -2.23 18.91
CA ALA A 84 0.11 -3.45 19.64
C ALA A 84 1.37 -4.05 20.30
N ARG A 85 2.52 -4.04 19.61
CA ARG A 85 3.80 -4.53 20.12
C ARG A 85 4.25 -3.73 21.35
N SER A 86 4.12 -2.41 21.29
CA SER A 86 4.45 -1.52 22.41
C SER A 86 3.59 -1.82 23.64
N ALA A 87 2.30 -2.10 23.46
CA ALA A 87 1.42 -2.49 24.56
C ALA A 87 1.82 -3.83 25.20
N VAL A 88 2.19 -4.84 24.41
CA VAL A 88 2.68 -6.13 24.92
C VAL A 88 3.94 -5.93 25.77
N LEU A 89 4.95 -5.23 25.23
CA LEU A 89 6.20 -4.99 25.95
C LEU A 89 6.02 -4.14 27.21
N SER A 90 5.04 -3.24 27.24
CA SER A 90 4.75 -2.44 28.43
C SER A 90 4.15 -3.28 29.55
N ASN A 91 3.32 -4.27 29.21
CA ASN A 91 2.71 -5.19 30.17
C ASN A 91 3.70 -6.24 30.69
N ASP A 92 4.68 -6.66 29.89
CA ASP A 92 5.73 -7.61 30.33
C ASP A 92 6.71 -7.01 31.35
N ASN A 93 6.79 -5.68 31.45
CA ASN A 93 7.66 -4.95 32.36
C ASN A 93 6.97 -4.52 33.68
N ALA A 94 5.70 -4.88 33.89
CA ALA A 94 4.89 -4.52 35.07
C ALA A 94 4.71 -5.73 36.02
#